data_AF-Q2FCB0-F1
#
_entry.id   AF-Q2FCB0-F1
#
_cell.length_a   1.000
_cell.length_b   1.000
_cell.length_c   1.000
_cell.angle_alpha   90.00
_cell.angle_beta   90.00
_cell.angle_gamma   90.00
#
_symmetry.space_group_name_H-M   'P 1'
#
loop_
_entity.id
_entity.type
_entity.pdbx_description
1 polymer ?
#
loop_
_entity_poly.entity_id
_entity_poly.type
_entity_poly.pdbx_seq_one_letter_code
_entity_poly.pdbx_strand_id
1 'polypeptide(L)'
;MKWVEYVLCVIFIVVLLWGVSGMFSLSEKTGANSELYECGIESIQDEKAPFYLHFFLIGILFLLFDVELIVCIPMIWMNLLEKSWGMVWFFFFLILFFGLVLEVLMETVSWKE
;
A
#
# COMPACT_ATOMS: atom_id res chain seq x y z
N MET A 1 10.51 10.90 24.36
CA MET A 1 9.16 11.05 24.94
C MET A 1 8.29 12.07 24.20
N LYS A 2 8.82 13.22 23.74
CA LYS A 2 8.07 14.20 22.93
C LYS A 2 7.34 13.60 21.71
N TRP A 3 7.94 12.66 21.00
CA TRP A 3 7.28 11.96 19.87
C TRP A 3 5.99 11.22 20.28
N VAL A 4 5.96 10.64 21.48
CA VAL A 4 4.77 9.95 22.00
C VAL A 4 3.68 10.98 22.30
N GLU A 5 4.03 12.13 22.86
CA GLU A 5 3.09 13.23 23.11
C GLU A 5 2.49 13.76 21.79
N TYR A 6 3.31 13.95 20.75
CA TYR A 6 2.80 14.37 19.43
C TYR A 6 1.84 13.35 18.81
N VAL A 7 2.16 12.06 18.88
CA VAL A 7 1.28 11.00 18.35
C VAL A 7 -0.06 10.99 19.09
N LEU A 8 -0.04 11.09 20.42
CA LEU A 8 -1.26 11.15 21.23
C LEU A 8 -2.10 12.39 20.90
N CYS A 9 -1.48 13.56 20.71
CA CYS A 9 -2.18 14.78 20.29
C CYS A 9 -2.86 14.60 18.92
N VAL A 10 -2.20 13.99 17.94
CA VAL A 10 -2.78 13.74 16.61
C VAL A 10 -3.97 12.81 16.69
N ILE A 11 -3.85 11.69 17.42
CA ILE A 11 -4.96 10.74 17.61
C ILE A 11 -6.15 11.45 18.26
N PHE A 12 -5.91 12.26 19.30
CA PHE A 12 -6.96 13.00 19.98
C PHE A 12 -7.69 13.97 19.05
N ILE A 13 -6.96 14.72 18.22
CA ILE A 13 -7.55 15.64 17.23
C ILE A 13 -8.42 14.89 16.23
N VAL A 14 -7.97 13.74 15.70
CA VAL A 14 -8.75 12.94 14.75
C VAL A 14 -10.05 12.45 15.38
N VAL A 15 -10.01 11.98 16.63
CA VAL A 15 -11.20 11.51 17.37
C VAL A 15 -12.18 12.65 17.63
N LEU A 16 -11.68 13.83 18.02
CA LEU A 16 -12.53 15.00 18.23
C LEU A 16 -13.24 15.43 16.93
N LEU A 17 -12.51 15.49 15.81
CA LEU A 17 -13.08 15.85 14.52
C LEU A 17 -14.15 14.85 14.07
N TRP A 18 -13.92 13.56 14.27
CA TRP A 18 -14.91 12.52 13.99
C TRP A 18 -16.17 12.68 14.85
N GLY A 19 -16.01 12.97 16.15
CA GLY A 19 -17.13 13.20 17.08
C GLY A 19 -17.97 14.42 16.70
N VAL A 20 -17.33 15.55 16.39
CA VAL A 20 -18.04 16.78 15.98
C VAL A 20 -18.77 16.58 14.65
N SER A 21 -18.15 15.88 13.69
CA SER A 21 -18.79 15.53 12.41
C SER A 21 -20.06 14.69 12.62
N GLY A 22 -20.06 13.75 13.57
CA GLY A 22 -21.24 12.98 13.92
C GLY A 22 -22.37 13.81 14.54
N MET A 23 -22.03 14.79 15.38
CA MET A 23 -23.02 15.66 16.03
C MET A 23 -23.68 16.66 15.08
N PHE A 24 -22.94 17.14 14.07
CA PHE A 24 -23.44 18.13 13.11
C PHE A 24 -24.05 17.51 11.84
N SER A 25 -24.15 16.18 11.79
CA SER A 25 -24.72 15.47 10.64
C SER A 25 -26.25 15.64 10.61
N LEU A 26 -26.75 16.40 9.64
CA LEU A 26 -28.18 16.58 9.35
C LEU A 26 -28.75 15.45 8.45
N SER A 27 -28.11 14.29 8.45
CA SER A 27 -28.48 13.18 7.56
C SER A 27 -29.75 12.48 8.06
N GLU A 28 -30.85 12.66 7.33
CA GLU A 28 -32.06 11.84 7.50
C GLU A 28 -31.81 10.44 6.90
N LYS A 29 -31.65 9.45 7.77
CA LYS A 29 -31.54 8.04 7.38
C LYS A 29 -32.91 7.49 6.98
N THR A 30 -33.38 7.79 5.79
CA THR A 30 -34.44 7.02 5.11
C THR A 30 -33.83 5.78 4.46
N GLY A 31 -34.58 4.68 4.36
CA GLY A 31 -34.06 3.39 3.83
C GLY A 31 -33.38 3.51 2.46
N ALA A 32 -33.90 4.38 1.58
CA ALA A 32 -33.33 4.66 0.27
C ALA A 32 -31.99 5.43 0.32
N ASN A 33 -31.76 6.28 1.35
CA ASN A 33 -30.49 6.99 1.53
C ASN A 33 -29.39 6.11 2.12
N SER A 34 -29.74 4.92 2.64
CA SER A 34 -28.78 3.94 3.17
C SER A 34 -28.34 2.88 2.15
N GLU A 35 -28.90 2.89 0.94
CA GLU A 35 -28.54 1.95 -0.13
C GLU A 35 -27.39 2.51 -0.99
N LEU A 36 -26.62 1.62 -1.62
CA LEU A 36 -25.54 2.05 -2.54
C LEU A 36 -26.16 2.73 -3.77
N TYR A 37 -25.64 3.92 -4.10
CA TYR A 37 -26.13 4.69 -5.24
C TYR A 37 -25.65 4.08 -6.57
N GLU A 38 -26.50 3.30 -7.24
CA GLU A 38 -26.20 2.69 -8.55
C GLU A 38 -26.98 3.36 -9.69
N CYS A 39 -27.17 4.69 -9.63
CA CYS A 39 -27.86 5.45 -10.67
C CYS A 39 -29.31 4.97 -10.95
N GLY A 40 -30.00 4.41 -9.95
CA GLY A 40 -31.40 3.97 -10.04
C GLY A 40 -31.60 2.51 -10.48
N ILE A 41 -30.53 1.71 -10.54
CA ILE A 41 -30.58 0.26 -10.74
C ILE A 41 -30.76 -0.42 -9.36
N GLU A 42 -31.59 -1.46 -9.28
CA GLU A 42 -31.69 -2.29 -8.08
C GLU A 42 -30.31 -2.91 -7.80
N SER A 43 -29.81 -2.75 -6.57
CA SER A 43 -28.44 -3.16 -6.21
C SER A 43 -28.19 -4.62 -6.58
N ILE A 44 -27.36 -4.85 -7.60
CA ILE A 44 -26.89 -6.20 -7.92
C ILE A 44 -25.81 -6.51 -6.91
N GLN A 45 -26.16 -7.23 -5.85
CA GLN A 45 -25.20 -7.82 -4.92
C GLN A 45 -24.47 -8.98 -5.62
N ASP A 46 -23.66 -8.67 -6.64
CA ASP A 46 -22.75 -9.64 -7.21
C ASP A 46 -21.54 -9.76 -6.28
N GLU A 47 -21.69 -10.56 -5.22
CA GLU A 47 -20.61 -10.89 -4.28
C GLU A 47 -19.41 -11.58 -4.98
N LYS A 48 -19.56 -11.94 -6.26
CA LYS A 48 -18.55 -12.60 -7.11
C LYS A 48 -18.15 -11.76 -8.32
N ALA A 49 -18.08 -10.45 -8.16
CA ALA A 49 -17.47 -9.60 -9.19
C ALA A 49 -16.07 -10.12 -9.56
N PRO A 50 -15.75 -10.25 -10.87
CA PRO A 50 -14.47 -10.78 -11.30
C PRO A 50 -13.34 -9.90 -10.77
N PHE A 51 -12.47 -10.51 -9.97
CA PHE A 51 -11.32 -9.82 -9.40
C PHE A 51 -10.24 -9.63 -10.47
N TYR A 52 -9.79 -8.39 -10.65
CA TYR A 52 -8.72 -8.05 -11.59
C TYR A 52 -7.37 -8.54 -11.02
N LEU A 53 -6.92 -9.70 -11.49
CA LEU A 53 -5.65 -10.35 -11.10
C LEU A 53 -4.42 -9.42 -11.24
N HIS A 54 -4.48 -8.43 -12.14
CA HIS A 54 -3.42 -7.46 -12.33
C HIS A 54 -3.09 -6.68 -11.04
N PHE A 55 -4.09 -6.18 -10.32
CA PHE A 55 -3.85 -5.43 -9.07
C PHE A 55 -3.27 -6.31 -7.95
N PHE A 56 -3.61 -7.60 -7.94
CA PHE A 56 -3.03 -8.54 -7.00
C PHE A 56 -1.57 -8.84 -7.29
N LEU A 57 -1.19 -8.97 -8.57
CA LEU A 57 0.20 -9.15 -8.98
C LEU A 57 1.06 -7.94 -8.59
N ILE A 58 0.54 -6.72 -8.78
CA ILE A 58 1.20 -5.48 -8.31
C ILE A 58 1.39 -5.50 -6.79
N GLY A 59 0.39 -5.97 -6.03
CA GLY A 59 0.48 -6.08 -4.57
C GLY A 59 1.55 -7.07 -4.10
N ILE A 60 1.63 -8.25 -4.74
CA ILE A 60 2.70 -9.22 -4.46
C ILE A 60 4.06 -8.63 -4.80
N LEU A 61 4.15 -7.93 -5.93
CA LEU A 61 5.40 -7.31 -6.35
C LEU A 61 5.89 -6.27 -5.34
N PHE A 62 5.00 -5.40 -4.88
CA PHE A 62 5.33 -4.40 -3.87
C PHE A 62 5.86 -5.05 -2.59
N LEU A 63 5.24 -6.16 -2.15
CA LEU A 63 5.70 -6.91 -0.98
C LEU A 63 7.11 -7.49 -1.19
N LEU A 64 7.40 -8.03 -2.38
CA LEU A 64 8.70 -8.61 -2.70
C LEU A 64 9.80 -7.52 -2.69
N PHE A 65 9.56 -6.38 -3.35
CA PHE A 65 10.50 -5.26 -3.34
C PHE A 65 10.69 -4.65 -1.94
N ASP A 66 9.66 -4.63 -1.09
CA ASP A 66 9.78 -4.14 0.30
C ASP A 66 10.69 -5.04 1.14
N VAL A 67 10.60 -6.37 0.98
CA VAL A 67 11.51 -7.33 1.63
C VAL A 67 12.96 -7.11 1.18
N GLU A 68 13.19 -6.88 -0.11
CA GLU A 68 14.52 -6.59 -0.65
C GLU A 68 15.11 -5.29 -0.10
N LEU A 69 14.28 -4.25 0.08
CA LEU A 69 14.70 -2.99 0.70
C LEU A 69 15.02 -3.14 2.19
N ILE A 70 14.26 -3.93 2.93
CA ILE A 70 14.57 -4.23 4.34
C ILE A 70 15.96 -4.88 4.46
N VAL A 71 16.35 -5.73 3.52
CA VAL A 71 17.70 -6.33 3.48
C VAL A 71 18.77 -5.33 3.05
N CYS A 72 18.45 -4.37 2.17
CA CYS A 72 19.39 -3.31 1.76
C CYS A 72 19.88 -2.44 2.92
N ILE A 73 18.99 -2.05 3.84
CA ILE A 73 19.28 -1.08 4.91
C ILE A 73 20.45 -1.51 5.82
N PRO A 74 20.46 -2.69 6.47
CA PRO A 74 21.57 -3.11 7.32
C PRO A 74 22.86 -3.35 6.53
N MET A 75 22.75 -3.76 5.26
CA MET A 75 23.91 -3.94 4.38
C MET A 75 24.61 -2.61 4.06
N ILE A 76 23.87 -1.48 4.00
CA ILE A 76 24.45 -0.14 3.82
C ILE A 76 25.31 0.20 5.03
N TRP A 77 24.78 -0.06 6.22
CA TRP A 77 25.48 0.21 7.47
C TRP A 77 26.77 -0.61 7.59
N MET A 78 26.75 -1.88 7.16
CA MET A 78 27.94 -2.73 7.17
C MET A 78 29.03 -2.24 6.20
N ASN A 79 28.68 -1.75 5.01
CA ASN A 79 29.66 -1.22 4.06
C ASN A 79 30.36 0.06 4.57
N LEU A 80 29.63 0.90 5.33
CA LEU A 80 30.21 2.07 5.99
C LEU A 80 31.27 1.69 7.04
N LEU A 81 31.13 0.53 7.69
CA LEU A 81 32.06 0.04 8.72
C LEU A 81 33.21 -0.76 8.09
N GLU A 82 32.95 -1.59 7.09
CA GLU A 82 33.94 -2.42 6.39
C GLU A 82 33.78 -2.36 4.86
N LYS A 83 34.78 -1.79 4.18
CA LYS A 83 34.77 -1.67 2.70
C LYS A 83 35.00 -2.98 1.94
N SER A 84 35.27 -4.09 2.62
CA SER A 84 35.57 -5.40 2.01
C SER A 84 34.35 -6.06 1.36
N TRP A 85 33.13 -5.61 1.67
CA TRP A 85 31.88 -6.24 1.24
C TRP A 85 31.36 -5.74 -0.14
N GLY A 86 32.13 -4.91 -0.84
CA GLY A 86 31.74 -4.30 -2.12
C GLY A 86 31.39 -5.29 -3.23
N MET A 87 32.01 -6.47 -3.26
CA MET A 87 31.70 -7.50 -4.26
C MET A 87 30.33 -8.14 -4.02
N VAL A 88 29.97 -8.39 -2.76
CA VAL A 88 28.63 -8.90 -2.39
C VAL A 88 27.55 -7.88 -2.76
N TRP A 89 27.82 -6.61 -2.53
CA TRP A 89 26.97 -5.48 -2.95
C TRP A 89 26.69 -5.51 -4.45
N PHE A 90 27.75 -5.64 -5.26
CA PHE A 90 27.60 -5.67 -6.72
C PHE A 90 26.71 -6.82 -7.20
N PHE A 91 26.93 -8.03 -6.69
CA PHE A 91 26.09 -9.18 -7.06
C PHE A 91 24.65 -9.03 -6.58
N PHE A 92 24.43 -8.49 -5.38
CA PHE A 92 23.09 -8.28 -4.84
C PHE A 92 22.28 -7.30 -5.72
N PHE A 93 22.83 -6.14 -6.07
CA PHE A 93 22.15 -5.20 -6.97
C PHE A 93 21.97 -5.74 -8.39
N LEU A 94 22.91 -6.56 -8.87
CA LEU A 94 22.77 -7.23 -10.16
C LEU A 94 21.56 -8.18 -10.15
N ILE A 95 21.37 -8.96 -9.09
CA ILE A 95 20.21 -9.85 -8.93
C ILE A 95 18.91 -9.05 -8.90
N LEU A 96 18.85 -7.96 -8.12
CA LEU A 96 17.68 -7.07 -8.08
C LEU A 96 17.35 -6.49 -9.46
N PHE A 97 18.37 -6.02 -10.19
CA PHE A 97 18.21 -5.48 -11.53
C PHE A 97 17.67 -6.52 -12.51
N PHE A 98 18.20 -7.75 -12.51
CA PHE A 98 17.69 -8.82 -13.35
C PHE A 98 16.27 -9.25 -12.96
N GLY A 99 15.94 -9.30 -11.67
CA GLY A 99 14.58 -9.56 -11.20
C GLY A 99 13.57 -8.58 -11.76
N LEU A 100 13.88 -7.28 -11.70
CA LEU A 100 13.06 -6.21 -12.27
C LEU A 100 12.92 -6.32 -13.80
N VAL A 101 14.04 -6.60 -14.51
CA VAL A 101 14.01 -6.74 -15.97
C VAL A 101 13.14 -7.94 -16.40
N LEU A 102 13.26 -9.08 -15.71
CA LEU A 102 12.44 -10.26 -16.00
C LEU A 102 10.95 -9.95 -15.84
N GLU A 103 10.60 -9.21 -14.79
CA GLU A 103 9.21 -8.82 -14.56
C GLU A 103 8.65 -7.94 -15.68
N VAL A 104 9.40 -6.90 -16.08
CA VAL A 104 8.98 -6.00 -17.16
C VAL A 104 8.83 -6.77 -18.48
N LEU A 105 9.73 -7.73 -18.76
CA LEU A 105 9.65 -8.58 -19.96
C LEU A 105 8.45 -9.53 -19.94
N MET A 106 7.97 -9.96 -18.77
CA MET A 106 6.79 -10.82 -18.65
C MET A 106 5.46 -10.08 -18.84
N GLU A 107 5.49 -8.77 -19.14
CA GLU A 107 4.30 -7.93 -19.34
C GLU A 107 3.31 -7.94 -18.15
N THR A 108 3.73 -8.39 -16.96
CA THR A 108 2.88 -8.48 -15.75
C THR A 108 2.37 -7.11 -15.31
N VAL A 109 3.15 -6.06 -15.60
CA VAL A 109 2.87 -4.64 -15.30
C VAL A 109 2.30 -3.90 -16.52
N SER A 110 2.16 -4.56 -17.68
CA SER A 110 1.61 -3.90 -18.87
C SER A 110 0.11 -3.65 -18.69
N TRP A 111 -0.27 -2.39 -18.83
CA TRP A 111 -1.67 -1.98 -18.85
C TRP A 111 -2.20 -2.27 -20.25
N LYS A 112 -2.93 -3.38 -20.41
CA LYS A 112 -3.83 -3.52 -21.56
C LYS A 112 -5.11 -2.77 -21.20
N GLU A 113 -5.39 -1.73 -21.98
CA GLU A 113 -6.74 -1.14 -22.06
C GLU A 113 -7.78 -2.20 -22.43
#